data_AF-A0A645JJS4-F1
#
_entry.id   AF-A0A645JJS4-F1
#
_cell.length_a   1.000
_cell.length_b   1.000
_cell.length_c   1.000
_cell.angle_alpha   90.00
_cell.angle_beta   90.00
_cell.angle_gamma   90.00
#
_symmetry.space_group_name_H-M   'P 1'
#
loop_
_entity.id
_entity.type
_entity.pdbx_description
1 polymer ?
#
loop_
_entity_poly.entity_id
_entity_poly.type
_entity_poly.pdbx_seq_one_letter_code
_entity_poly.pdbx_strand_id
1 'polypeptide(L)'
;MGSSNGQIILKVLLPEAVPSLVNGAAISVTTILAYTALASAAGGGGLGALAIIKGLNIRKFDVMYSASLLLVALVQIITVLGTRLMRSLDHKRR
;
A
#
# COMPACT_ATOMS: atom_id res chain seq x y z
N MET A 1 -28.55 29.50 -3.48
CA MET A 1 -27.59 29.07 -4.51
C MET A 1 -28.13 27.78 -5.14
N GLY A 2 -28.67 27.84 -6.35
CA GLY A 2 -29.42 26.75 -6.99
C GLY A 2 -28.53 25.72 -7.71
N SER A 3 -27.70 25.01 -6.95
CA SER A 3 -26.89 23.90 -7.48
C SER A 3 -27.62 22.58 -7.26
N SER A 4 -27.81 21.80 -8.31
CA SER A 4 -28.28 20.41 -8.22
C SER A 4 -27.33 19.57 -7.34
N ASN A 5 -27.85 18.62 -6.56
CA ASN A 5 -27.05 17.71 -5.72
C ASN A 5 -25.90 17.04 -6.50
N GLY A 6 -26.12 16.71 -7.78
CA GLY A 6 -25.08 16.14 -8.64
C GLY A 6 -23.93 17.09 -8.94
N GLN A 7 -24.21 18.40 -9.07
CA GLN A 7 -23.17 19.42 -9.23
C GLN A 7 -22.37 19.61 -7.94
N ILE A 8 -22.99 19.48 -6.76
CA ILE A 8 -22.26 19.58 -5.48
C ILE A 8 -21.32 18.38 -5.32
N ILE A 9 -21.82 17.18 -5.60
CA ILE A 9 -21.03 15.94 -5.48
C ILE A 9 -19.84 15.95 -6.44
N LEU A 10 -20.06 16.19 -7.73
CA LEU A 10 -19.02 16.07 -8.75
C LEU A 10 -18.03 17.25 -8.75
N LYS A 11 -18.50 18.46 -8.43
CA LYS A 11 -17.74 19.70 -8.64
C LYS A 11 -17.12 20.23 -7.35
N VAL A 12 -17.60 19.80 -6.18
CA VAL A 12 -17.09 20.22 -4.87
C VAL A 12 -16.56 19.03 -4.09
N LEU A 13 -17.42 18.05 -3.74
CA LEU A 13 -17.05 16.94 -2.85
C LEU A 13 -16.01 16.00 -3.45
N LEU A 14 -16.16 15.58 -4.71
CA LEU A 14 -15.19 14.71 -5.40
C LEU A 14 -13.80 15.33 -5.44
N PRO A 15 -13.61 16.55 -5.97
CA PRO A 15 -12.30 17.17 -6.00
C PRO A 15 -11.69 17.45 -4.62
N GLU A 16 -12.52 17.60 -3.59
CA GLU A 16 -12.09 17.79 -2.20
C GLU A 16 -11.76 16.44 -1.51
N ALA A 17 -12.36 15.34 -1.95
CA ALA A 17 -12.10 13.98 -1.46
C ALA A 17 -11.03 13.21 -2.26
N VAL A 18 -10.57 13.71 -3.42
CA VAL A 18 -9.48 13.10 -4.20
C VAL A 18 -8.22 12.83 -3.34
N PRO A 19 -7.74 13.75 -2.49
CA PRO A 19 -6.57 13.48 -1.65
C PRO A 19 -6.81 12.34 -0.67
N SER A 20 -7.99 12.31 -0.02
CA SER A 20 -8.35 11.26 0.94
C SER A 20 -8.57 9.91 0.27
N LEU A 21 -9.14 9.89 -0.94
CA LEU A 21 -9.30 8.69 -1.76
C LEU A 21 -7.96 8.09 -2.17
N VAL A 22 -7.01 8.92 -2.61
CA VAL A 22 -5.67 8.44 -3.00
C VAL A 22 -4.91 7.90 -1.79
N ASN A 23 -5.04 8.54 -0.62
CA ASN A 23 -4.47 8.02 0.62
C ASN A 23 -5.10 6.67 1.02
N GLY A 24 -6.43 6.58 0.98
CA GLY A 24 -7.16 5.34 1.22
C GLY A 24 -6.77 4.22 0.26
N ALA A 25 -6.53 4.55 -1.01
CA ALA A 25 -6.04 3.59 -2.01
C ALA A 25 -4.61 3.09 -1.68
N ALA A 26 -3.69 3.97 -1.30
CA ALA A 26 -2.34 3.59 -0.89
C ALA A 26 -2.34 2.66 0.35
N ILE A 27 -3.18 2.98 1.33
CA ILE A 27 -3.37 2.13 2.52
C ILE A 27 -3.96 0.77 2.10
N SER A 28 -5.00 0.77 1.25
CA SER A 28 -5.64 -0.47 0.81
C SER A 28 -4.68 -1.40 0.08
N VAL A 29 -3.85 -0.86 -0.83
CA VAL A 29 -2.80 -1.61 -1.52
C VAL A 29 -1.79 -2.20 -0.52
N THR A 30 -1.36 -1.41 0.46
CA THR A 30 -0.43 -1.86 1.50
C THR A 30 -1.03 -3.00 2.33
N THR A 31 -2.31 -2.89 2.69
CA THR A 31 -3.05 -3.92 3.43
C THR A 31 -3.19 -5.21 2.62
N ILE A 32 -3.48 -5.13 1.32
CA ILE A 32 -3.53 -6.30 0.44
C ILE A 32 -2.15 -6.99 0.41
N LEU A 33 -1.07 -6.23 0.24
CA LEU A 33 0.29 -6.77 0.27
C LEU A 33 0.58 -7.49 1.59
N ALA A 34 0.18 -6.92 2.73
CA ALA A 34 0.32 -7.57 4.04
C ALA A 34 -0.47 -8.88 4.13
N TYR A 35 -1.70 -8.92 3.59
CA TYR A 35 -2.47 -10.16 3.52
C TYR A 35 -1.81 -11.22 2.61
N THR A 36 -1.18 -10.84 1.49
CA THR A 36 -0.42 -11.79 0.66
C THR A 36 0.79 -12.38 1.38
N ALA A 37 1.43 -11.61 2.26
CA ALA A 37 2.53 -12.09 3.09
C ALA A 37 2.03 -13.12 4.12
N LEU A 38 0.87 -12.87 4.75
CA LEU A 38 0.24 -13.85 5.66
C LEU A 38 -0.23 -15.11 4.93
N ALA A 39 -0.77 -14.98 3.71
CA ALA A 39 -1.15 -16.11 2.87
C ALA A 39 0.05 -17.02 2.52
N SER A 40 1.27 -16.45 2.52
CA SER A 40 2.50 -17.22 2.30
C SER A 40 2.77 -18.20 3.46
N ALA A 41 2.40 -17.86 4.70
CA ALA A 41 2.51 -18.75 5.85
C ALA A 41 1.54 -19.94 5.76
N ALA A 42 0.39 -19.73 5.11
CA ALA A 42 -0.61 -20.77 4.85
C ALA A 42 -0.29 -21.65 3.62
N GLY A 43 0.88 -21.48 3.00
CA GLY A 43 1.30 -22.25 1.83
C GLY A 43 0.74 -21.75 0.48
N GLY A 44 0.05 -20.61 0.46
CA GLY A 44 -0.62 -20.07 -0.74
C GLY A 44 0.27 -19.41 -1.79
N GLY A 45 1.57 -19.25 -1.53
CA GLY A 45 2.47 -18.48 -2.39
C GLY A 45 2.18 -16.97 -2.35
N GLY A 46 3.22 -16.16 -2.17
CA GLY A 46 3.08 -14.71 -2.03
C GLY A 46 4.43 -14.02 -1.85
N LEU A 47 4.43 -12.69 -1.71
CA LEU A 47 5.66 -11.90 -1.52
C LEU A 47 6.45 -12.37 -0.27
N GLY A 48 5.74 -12.84 0.77
CA GLY A 48 6.31 -13.42 1.99
C GLY A 48 6.93 -14.81 1.83
N ALA A 49 6.71 -15.49 0.70
CA ALA A 49 7.13 -16.87 0.50
C ALA A 49 8.66 -17.03 0.53
N LEU A 50 9.43 -16.06 0.03
CA LEU A 50 10.89 -16.13 0.08
C LEU A 50 11.43 -16.08 1.52
N ALA A 51 10.82 -15.28 2.40
CA ALA A 51 11.24 -15.17 3.79
C ALA A 51 10.83 -16.41 4.61
N ILE A 52 9.60 -16.87 4.44
CA ILE A 52 9.04 -18.00 5.21
C ILE A 52 9.61 -19.33 4.73
N ILE A 53 9.62 -19.58 3.41
CA ILE A 53 9.97 -20.89 2.86
C ILE A 53 11.48 -21.15 2.89
N LYS A 54 12.35 -20.15 2.59
CA LYS A 54 13.81 -20.34 2.68
C LYS A 54 14.36 -20.14 4.09
N GLY A 55 13.76 -19.27 4.90
CA GLY A 55 14.23 -18.99 6.27
C GLY A 55 14.02 -20.15 7.24
N LEU A 56 12.83 -20.78 7.22
CA LEU A 56 12.54 -21.90 8.12
C LEU A 56 13.22 -23.21 7.70
N ASN A 57 13.30 -23.52 6.41
CA ASN A 57 13.76 -24.84 5.94
C ASN A 57 15.23 -25.15 6.28
N ILE A 58 16.07 -24.14 6.56
CA ILE A 58 17.51 -24.33 6.80
C ILE A 58 17.94 -23.84 8.20
N ARG A 59 17.01 -23.39 9.07
CA ARG A 59 17.31 -22.77 10.39
C ARG A 59 18.37 -21.64 10.33
N LYS A 60 18.55 -21.01 9.17
CA LYS A 60 19.48 -19.88 8.98
C LYS A 60 18.74 -18.57 9.26
N PHE A 61 18.74 -18.16 10.53
CA PHE A 61 18.12 -16.91 10.97
C PHE A 61 18.63 -15.68 10.18
N ASP A 62 19.89 -15.66 9.75
CA ASP A 62 20.45 -14.60 8.89
C ASP A 62 19.70 -14.40 7.57
N VAL A 63 19.25 -15.50 6.95
CA VAL A 63 18.49 -15.46 5.69
C VAL A 63 17.05 -15.00 5.94
N MET A 64 16.48 -15.37 7.09
CA MET A 64 15.15 -14.94 7.51
C MET A 64 15.10 -13.43 7.80
N TYR A 65 16.07 -12.91 8.56
CA TYR A 65 16.16 -11.48 8.86
C TYR A 65 16.41 -10.64 7.61
N SER A 66 17.36 -11.05 6.75
CA SER A 66 17.63 -10.34 5.50
C SER A 66 16.43 -10.31 4.55
N ALA A 67 15.71 -11.43 4.40
CA ALA A 67 14.50 -11.47 3.57
C ALA A 67 13.35 -10.62 4.14
N SER A 68 13.17 -10.60 5.46
CA SER A 68 12.18 -9.73 6.13
C SER A 68 12.52 -8.26 5.91
N LEU A 69 13.79 -7.87 6.09
CA LEU A 69 14.24 -6.48 5.88
C LEU A 69 14.02 -6.03 4.43
N LEU A 70 14.26 -6.92 3.46
CA LEU A 70 14.06 -6.67 2.03
C LEU A 70 12.57 -6.47 1.70
N LEU A 71 11.67 -7.26 2.30
CA LEU A 71 10.23 -7.08 2.16
C LEU A 71 9.74 -5.78 2.79
N VAL A 72 10.20 -5.46 3.99
CA VAL A 72 9.88 -4.19 4.65
C VAL A 72 10.35 -3.02 3.78
N ALA A 73 11.57 -3.09 3.24
CA ALA A 73 12.09 -2.07 2.32
C ALA A 73 11.22 -1.92 1.06
N LEU A 74 10.79 -3.04 0.45
CA LEU A 74 9.93 -3.03 -0.73
C LEU A 74 8.56 -2.40 -0.44
N VAL A 75 7.91 -2.80 0.66
CA VAL A 75 6.64 -2.22 1.10
C VAL A 75 6.82 -0.72 1.38
N GLN A 76 7.90 -0.34 2.06
CA GLN A 76 8.19 1.06 2.36
C GLN A 76 8.37 1.88 1.08
N ILE A 77 9.06 1.36 0.05
CA ILE A 77 9.23 2.04 -1.24
C ILE A 77 7.87 2.28 -1.90
N ILE A 78 7.00 1.26 -1.94
CA ILE A 78 5.66 1.39 -2.54
C ILE A 78 4.82 2.43 -1.78
N THR A 79 4.83 2.38 -0.45
CA THR A 79 4.08 3.30 0.40
C THR A 79 4.60 4.73 0.28
N VAL A 80 5.93 4.93 0.26
CA VAL A 80 6.55 6.24 0.10
C VAL A 80 6.30 6.79 -1.30
N LEU A 81 6.37 5.97 -2.35
CA LEU A 81 6.03 6.38 -3.70
C LEU A 81 4.56 6.78 -3.80
N GLY A 82 3.63 5.97 -3.27
CA GLY A 82 2.20 6.26 -3.26
C GLY A 82 1.87 7.56 -2.52
N THR A 83 2.48 7.77 -1.35
CA THR A 83 2.29 9.00 -0.56
C THR A 83 3.00 10.22 -1.17
N ARG A 84 4.13 10.06 -1.87
CA ARG A 84 4.79 11.16 -2.61
C ARG A 84 4.01 11.57 -3.85
N LEU A 85 3.48 10.60 -4.60
CA LEU A 85 2.56 10.84 -5.71
C LEU A 85 1.32 11.61 -5.21
N MET A 86 0.76 11.21 -4.07
CA MET A 86 -0.31 11.96 -3.41
C MET A 86 0.09 13.40 -3.11
N ARG A 87 1.22 13.64 -2.43
CA ARG A 87 1.68 15.00 -2.08
C ARG A 87 1.88 15.89 -3.31
N SER A 88 2.35 15.32 -4.43
CA SER A 88 2.51 16.06 -5.68
C SER A 88 1.17 16.40 -6.33
N LEU A 89 0.16 15.55 -6.20
CA LEU A 89 -1.20 15.82 -6.68
C LEU A 89 -1.91 16.88 -5.82
N ASP A 90 -1.66 16.84 -4.51
CA ASP A 90 -2.17 17.83 -3.55
C ASP A 90 -1.63 19.24 -3.83
N HIS A 91 -0.36 19.34 -4.23
CA HIS A 91 0.29 20.63 -4.53
C HIS A 91 -0.22 21.30 -5.81
N LYS A 92 -0.86 20.55 -6.71
CA LYS A 92 -1.39 21.13 -7.97
C LYS A 92 -2.74 21.82 -7.80
N ARG A 93 -3.26 21.90 -6.57
CA ARG A 93 -4.61 22.39 -6.27
C ARG A 93 -4.68 23.48 -5.21
N ARG A 94 -3.52 24.00 -4.77
CA ARG A 94 -3.44 25.22 -3.95
C ARG A 94 -3.33 26.46 -4.83
#